data_AF-A0A956DP31-F1
#
_entry.id   AF-A0A956DP31-F1
#
_cell.length_a   1.000
_cell.length_b   1.000
_cell.length_c   1.000
_cell.angle_alpha   90.00
_cell.angle_beta   90.00
_cell.angle_gamma   90.00
#
_symmetry.space_group_name_H-M   'P 1'
#
loop_
_entity.id
_entity.type
_entity.pdbx_description
1 polymer ?
#
loop_
_entity_poly.entity_id
_entity_poly.type
_entity_poly.pdbx_seq_one_letter_code
_entity_poly.pdbx_strand_id
1 'polypeptide(L)'
;MRDYKLAFFVTLALLAGSLWWHFRPPPAAEPTTPSAEVEASAEREEARELLETRAELNRLRARLDECEQQSWDMAVDLMRGGGKAHPTVKVEEAEGARAFLCNVGEEVLRDQWESGKQAAAEQLGRELGTEAWVKNDLELRMARLKAMSDLSDRDADTLERGYRGLWHRHGDRMRAQAAEGAWEDVAETVRAFWREEDELVGGVLGDAGARNFRDGEAAARTALLAVFATYAELPWDDATLAP
;
A
#
# COMPACT_ATOMS: atom_id res chain seq x y z
N MET A 1 -40.43 -38.21 -0.61
CA MET A 1 -40.14 -36.75 -0.68
C MET A 1 -41.13 -35.91 0.15
N ARG A 2 -41.50 -36.33 1.37
CA ARG A 2 -42.41 -35.54 2.24
C ARG A 2 -41.81 -35.18 3.61
N ASP A 3 -40.65 -35.74 3.98
CA ASP A 3 -40.11 -35.60 5.35
C ASP A 3 -39.02 -34.52 5.51
N TYR A 4 -38.48 -33.95 4.43
CA TYR A 4 -37.43 -32.92 4.53
C TYR A 4 -37.96 -31.51 4.85
N LYS A 5 -39.25 -31.24 4.60
CA LYS A 5 -39.84 -29.91 4.88
C LYS A 5 -40.02 -29.68 6.38
N LEU A 6 -40.35 -30.72 7.15
CA LEU A 6 -40.57 -30.58 8.59
C LEU A 6 -39.25 -30.31 9.34
N ALA A 7 -38.17 -30.98 8.93
CA ALA A 7 -36.85 -30.77 9.51
C ALA A 7 -36.34 -29.33 9.29
N PHE A 8 -36.53 -28.77 8.08
CA PHE A 8 -36.08 -27.41 7.77
C PHE A 8 -36.76 -26.34 8.63
N PHE A 9 -38.09 -26.42 8.83
CA PHE A 9 -38.81 -25.42 9.64
C PHE A 9 -38.53 -25.55 11.14
N VAL A 10 -38.28 -26.75 11.66
CA VAL A 10 -37.91 -26.95 13.07
C VAL A 10 -36.51 -26.39 13.35
N THR A 11 -35.55 -26.59 12.44
CA THR A 11 -34.21 -26.01 12.59
C THR A 11 -34.23 -24.48 12.48
N LEU A 12 -35.06 -23.91 11.59
CA LEU A 12 -35.19 -22.46 11.44
C LEU A 12 -35.83 -21.81 12.68
N ALA A 13 -36.82 -22.47 13.29
CA ALA A 13 -37.47 -21.98 14.51
C ALA A 13 -36.53 -22.03 15.73
N LEU A 14 -35.67 -23.05 15.83
CA LEU A 14 -34.67 -23.15 16.90
C LEU A 14 -33.55 -22.10 16.76
N LEU A 15 -33.13 -21.77 15.54
CA LEU A 15 -32.15 -20.70 15.29
C LEU A 15 -32.74 -19.30 15.54
N ALA A 16 -34.01 -19.07 15.19
CA ALA A 16 -34.67 -17.80 15.48
C ALA A 16 -34.87 -17.57 17.00
N GLY A 17 -35.13 -18.64 17.76
CA GLY A 17 -35.25 -18.58 19.22
C GLY A 17 -33.92 -18.28 19.93
N SER A 18 -32.79 -18.83 19.46
CA SER A 18 -31.48 -18.55 20.07
C SER A 18 -30.99 -17.14 19.78
N LEU A 19 -31.28 -16.59 18.60
CA LEU A 19 -30.93 -15.21 18.25
C LEU A 19 -31.70 -14.19 19.11
N TRP A 20 -32.98 -14.44 19.40
CA TRP A 20 -33.77 -13.50 20.22
C TRP A 20 -33.27 -13.40 21.67
N TRP A 21 -32.66 -14.45 22.21
CA TRP A 21 -32.09 -14.45 23.57
C TRP A 21 -30.76 -13.67 23.64
N HIS A 22 -29.94 -13.70 22.59
CA HIS A 22 -28.68 -12.95 22.53
C HIS A 22 -28.84 -11.46 22.20
N PHE A 23 -29.99 -11.05 21.64
CA PHE A 23 -30.30 -9.66 21.30
C PHE A 23 -31.24 -8.97 22.30
N ARG A 24 -31.44 -9.54 23.49
CA ARG A 24 -32.19 -8.85 24.54
C ARG A 24 -31.33 -7.69 25.07
N PRO A 25 -31.71 -6.42 24.86
CA PRO A 25 -30.95 -5.30 25.37
C PRO A 25 -30.91 -5.41 26.91
N PRO A 26 -29.73 -5.26 27.54
CA PRO A 26 -29.66 -5.21 29.00
C PRO A 26 -30.54 -4.06 29.50
N PRO A 27 -31.14 -4.19 30.71
CA PRO A 27 -31.86 -3.07 31.31
C PRO A 27 -30.94 -1.85 31.34
N ALA A 28 -31.44 -0.71 30.87
CA ALA A 28 -30.70 0.54 30.76
C ALA A 28 -30.02 0.85 32.11
N ALA A 29 -28.70 0.72 32.14
CA ALA A 29 -27.89 1.25 33.22
C ALA A 29 -28.01 2.78 33.18
N GLU A 30 -28.23 3.38 34.34
CA GLU A 30 -28.18 4.85 34.49
C GLU A 30 -26.85 5.36 33.92
N PRO A 31 -26.83 6.51 33.23
CA PRO A 31 -25.61 7.06 32.64
C PRO A 31 -24.65 7.44 33.77
N THR A 32 -23.72 6.54 34.06
CA THR A 32 -22.57 6.85 34.91
C THR A 32 -21.70 7.82 34.13
N THR A 33 -21.76 9.10 34.48
CA THR A 33 -20.77 10.08 34.02
C THR A 33 -19.39 9.52 34.37
N PRO A 34 -18.50 9.30 33.39
CA PRO A 34 -17.14 8.88 33.68
C PRO A 34 -16.54 9.86 34.68
N SER A 35 -15.97 9.36 35.76
CA SER A 35 -15.20 10.20 36.67
C SER A 35 -14.08 10.87 35.85
N ALA A 36 -13.78 12.14 36.11
CA ALA A 36 -12.68 12.87 35.45
C ALA A 36 -11.33 12.12 35.52
N GLU A 37 -11.18 11.19 36.47
CA GLU A 37 -10.01 10.31 36.57
C GLU A 37 -9.94 9.23 35.47
N VAL A 38 -11.08 8.76 34.94
CA VAL A 38 -11.15 7.74 33.89
C VAL A 38 -10.91 8.35 32.51
N GLU A 39 -11.43 9.57 32.27
CA GLU A 39 -11.11 10.33 31.05
C GLU A 39 -9.62 10.69 31.01
N ALA A 40 -9.06 11.17 32.13
CA ALA A 40 -7.64 11.47 32.24
C ALA A 40 -6.74 10.22 32.11
N SER A 41 -7.23 9.01 32.41
CA SER A 41 -6.47 7.78 32.18
C SER A 41 -6.49 7.36 30.72
N ALA A 42 -7.63 7.48 30.03
CA ALA A 42 -7.76 7.14 28.62
C ALA A 42 -6.90 8.04 27.72
N GLU A 43 -6.91 9.36 27.97
CA GLU A 43 -6.06 10.32 27.25
C GLU A 43 -4.55 10.04 27.44
N ARG A 44 -4.15 9.57 28.63
CA ARG A 44 -2.74 9.19 28.90
C ARG A 44 -2.34 7.91 28.18
N GLU A 45 -3.27 6.97 28.01
CA GLU A 45 -3.01 5.70 27.34
C GLU A 45 -2.92 5.91 25.81
N GLU A 46 -3.82 6.71 25.23
CA GLU A 46 -3.74 7.10 23.81
C GLU A 46 -2.47 7.91 23.50
N ALA A 47 -2.10 8.86 24.37
CA ALA A 47 -0.85 9.61 24.22
C ALA A 47 0.38 8.69 24.29
N ARG A 48 0.34 7.63 25.10
CA ARG A 48 1.40 6.63 25.19
C ARG A 48 1.49 5.79 23.92
N GLU A 49 0.37 5.32 23.39
CA GLU A 49 0.32 4.54 22.16
C GLU A 49 0.83 5.34 20.94
N LEU A 50 0.47 6.62 20.86
CA LEU A 50 0.99 7.54 19.84
C LEU A 50 2.51 7.76 19.97
N LEU A 51 3.03 7.88 21.20
CA LEU A 51 4.46 8.01 21.45
C LEU A 51 5.22 6.73 21.09
N GLU A 52 4.67 5.55 21.42
CA GLU A 52 5.23 4.25 21.07
C GLU A 52 5.23 4.05 19.54
N THR A 53 4.15 4.41 18.86
CA THR A 53 4.04 4.37 17.38
C THR A 53 5.06 5.31 16.73
N ARG A 54 5.22 6.53 17.26
CA ARG A 54 6.21 7.49 16.74
C ARG A 54 7.64 7.01 16.97
N ALA A 55 7.91 6.37 18.10
CA ALA A 55 9.21 5.76 18.38
C ALA A 55 9.50 4.62 17.40
N GLU A 56 8.52 3.78 17.10
CA GLU A 56 8.67 2.68 16.13
C GLU A 56 8.85 3.21 14.70
N LEU A 57 8.12 4.24 14.28
CA LEU A 57 8.33 4.91 12.98
C LEU A 57 9.73 5.51 12.86
N ASN A 58 10.24 6.16 13.91
CA ASN A 58 11.60 6.71 13.91
C ASN A 58 12.65 5.58 13.85
N ARG A 59 12.40 4.45 14.52
CA ARG A 59 13.25 3.27 14.44
C ARG A 59 13.27 2.68 13.04
N LEU A 60 12.11 2.57 12.39
CA LEU A 60 12.01 2.08 11.01
C LEU A 60 12.70 3.02 10.01
N ARG A 61 12.56 4.34 10.17
CA ARG A 61 13.31 5.32 9.37
C ARG A 61 14.82 5.19 9.57
N ALA A 62 15.29 5.10 10.81
CA ALA A 62 16.70 4.89 11.09
C ALA A 62 17.23 3.58 10.47
N ARG A 63 16.43 2.51 10.42
CA ARG A 63 16.80 1.26 9.73
C ARG A 63 16.82 1.42 8.21
N LEU A 64 15.90 2.20 7.63
CA LEU A 64 15.92 2.51 6.20
C LEU A 64 17.15 3.34 5.84
N ASP A 65 17.46 4.38 6.60
CA ASP A 65 18.65 5.20 6.43
C ASP A 65 19.92 4.35 6.59
N GLU A 66 19.95 3.43 7.56
CA GLU A 66 21.04 2.47 7.74
C GLU A 66 21.16 1.51 6.55
N CYS A 67 20.04 1.00 6.03
CA CYS A 67 20.04 0.15 4.83
C CYS A 67 20.52 0.92 3.59
N GLU A 68 20.07 2.17 3.40
CA GLU A 68 20.53 3.03 2.31
C GLU A 68 22.03 3.29 2.44
N GLN A 69 22.51 3.64 3.64
CA GLN A 69 23.92 3.86 3.92
C GLN A 69 24.74 2.58 3.72
N GLN A 70 24.27 1.42 4.16
CA GLN A 70 24.93 0.12 3.94
C GLN A 70 24.96 -0.26 2.46
N SER A 71 23.92 0.07 1.69
CA SER A 71 23.88 -0.11 0.23
C SER A 71 24.95 0.74 -0.44
N TRP A 72 25.07 2.00 -0.02
CA TRP A 72 26.10 2.92 -0.48
C TRP A 72 27.50 2.48 -0.06
N ASP A 73 27.70 2.05 1.18
CA ASP A 73 28.98 1.61 1.70
C ASP A 73 29.43 0.30 1.02
N MET A 74 28.50 -0.64 0.79
CA MET A 74 28.76 -1.86 0.03
C MET A 74 29.12 -1.54 -1.42
N ALA A 75 28.40 -0.62 -2.07
CA ALA A 75 28.75 -0.14 -3.39
C ALA A 75 30.16 0.50 -3.38
N VAL A 76 30.47 1.35 -2.40
CA VAL A 76 31.77 1.99 -2.23
C VAL A 76 32.90 0.99 -1.97
N ASP A 77 32.67 -0.05 -1.17
CA ASP A 77 33.66 -1.08 -0.86
C ASP A 77 33.90 -2.04 -2.03
N LEU A 78 32.84 -2.35 -2.79
CA LEU A 78 32.96 -3.05 -4.08
C LEU A 78 33.75 -2.20 -5.09
N MET A 79 33.48 -0.89 -5.15
CA MET A 79 34.20 0.07 -5.99
C MET A 79 35.66 0.25 -5.58
N ARG A 80 35.99 0.07 -4.30
CA ARG A 80 37.36 0.14 -3.77
C ARG A 80 38.12 -1.18 -3.91
N GLY A 81 37.52 -2.20 -4.51
CA GLY A 81 38.17 -3.46 -4.83
C GLY A 81 38.76 -4.14 -3.60
N GLY A 82 37.94 -4.40 -2.56
CA GLY A 82 38.23 -5.31 -1.45
C GLY A 82 39.71 -5.56 -1.14
N GLY A 83 40.47 -4.52 -0.74
CA GLY A 83 41.92 -4.66 -0.63
C GLY A 83 42.71 -3.39 -0.26
N LYS A 84 42.41 -2.80 0.91
CA LYS A 84 43.21 -1.83 1.70
C LYS A 84 43.78 -0.55 1.04
N ALA A 85 43.57 0.54 1.81
CA ALA A 85 44.28 1.83 1.92
C ALA A 85 43.81 3.01 1.04
N HIS A 86 43.39 4.07 1.74
CA HIS A 86 42.93 5.37 1.25
C HIS A 86 44.05 6.24 0.64
N PRO A 87 43.67 7.14 -0.29
CA PRO A 87 44.17 8.51 -0.28
C PRO A 87 43.05 9.56 -0.37
N THR A 88 43.35 10.75 0.17
CA THR A 88 42.55 11.98 0.12
C THR A 88 42.54 12.59 -1.28
N VAL A 89 41.37 12.67 -1.90
CA VAL A 89 41.15 13.20 -3.26
C VAL A 89 40.85 14.70 -3.20
N LYS A 90 41.47 15.48 -4.10
CA LYS A 90 41.26 16.94 -4.21
C LYS A 90 39.91 17.24 -4.89
N VAL A 91 39.28 18.36 -4.51
CA VAL A 91 37.85 18.67 -4.81
C VAL A 91 37.50 18.77 -6.31
N GLU A 92 38.44 19.04 -7.22
CA GLU A 92 38.18 18.97 -8.68
C GLU A 92 38.21 17.54 -9.24
N GLU A 93 38.97 16.62 -8.63
CA GLU A 93 38.85 15.18 -8.89
C GLU A 93 37.57 14.61 -8.26
N ALA A 94 36.97 15.29 -7.29
CA ALA A 94 35.76 14.82 -6.60
C ALA A 94 34.50 14.90 -7.49
N GLU A 95 34.42 15.82 -8.44
CA GLU A 95 33.28 15.92 -9.36
C GLU A 95 33.36 14.82 -10.45
N GLY A 96 34.55 14.60 -11.01
CA GLY A 96 34.82 13.47 -11.91
C GLY A 96 34.71 12.11 -11.21
N ALA A 97 35.17 12.01 -9.96
CA ALA A 97 34.99 10.82 -9.14
C ALA A 97 33.51 10.60 -8.80
N ARG A 98 32.74 11.65 -8.49
CA ARG A 98 31.30 11.52 -8.24
C ARG A 98 30.55 11.05 -9.48
N ALA A 99 30.83 11.62 -10.66
CA ALA A 99 30.24 11.17 -11.92
C ALA A 99 30.61 9.71 -12.22
N PHE A 100 31.86 9.32 -11.99
CA PHE A 100 32.31 7.93 -12.13
C PHE A 100 31.60 6.99 -11.14
N LEU A 101 31.50 7.36 -9.87
CA LEU A 101 30.81 6.57 -8.83
C LEU A 101 29.30 6.45 -9.12
N CYS A 102 28.68 7.49 -9.68
CA CYS A 102 27.30 7.43 -10.15
C CYS A 102 27.16 6.43 -11.31
N ASN A 103 28.04 6.48 -12.32
CA ASN A 103 28.01 5.55 -13.44
C ASN A 103 28.21 4.09 -12.99
N VAL A 104 29.17 3.84 -12.09
CA VAL A 104 29.40 2.50 -11.53
C VAL A 104 28.23 2.05 -10.67
N GLY A 105 27.66 2.94 -9.86
CA GLY A 105 26.44 2.67 -9.10
C GLY A 105 25.26 2.31 -10.01
N GLU A 106 25.07 3.05 -11.11
CA GLU A 106 24.07 2.74 -12.13
C GLU A 106 24.32 1.39 -12.81
N GLU A 107 25.56 1.07 -13.17
CA GLU A 107 25.91 -0.23 -13.75
C GLU A 107 25.65 -1.39 -12.77
N VAL A 108 26.03 -1.24 -11.50
CA VAL A 108 25.78 -2.26 -10.47
C VAL A 108 24.29 -2.44 -10.21
N LEU A 109 23.54 -1.33 -10.11
CA LEU A 109 22.08 -1.39 -9.96
C LEU A 109 21.41 -2.00 -11.18
N ARG A 110 21.90 -1.71 -12.39
CA ARG A 110 21.43 -2.33 -13.64
C ARG A 110 21.72 -3.83 -13.65
N ASP A 111 22.93 -4.26 -13.29
CA ASP A 111 23.28 -5.68 -13.23
C ASP A 111 22.47 -6.44 -12.17
N GLN A 112 22.26 -5.85 -10.98
CA GLN A 112 21.39 -6.41 -9.96
C GLN A 112 19.94 -6.46 -10.41
N TRP A 113 19.48 -5.42 -11.10
CA TRP A 113 18.14 -5.39 -11.68
C TRP A 113 17.99 -6.49 -12.72
N GLU A 114 18.85 -6.56 -13.73
CA GLU A 114 18.77 -7.57 -14.80
C GLU A 114 18.83 -9.00 -14.25
N SER A 115 19.68 -9.25 -13.25
CA SER A 115 19.75 -10.58 -12.61
C SER A 115 18.53 -10.91 -11.73
N GLY A 116 17.89 -9.90 -11.13
CA GLY A 116 16.70 -10.06 -10.28
C GLY A 116 15.36 -9.89 -10.99
N LYS A 117 15.34 -9.31 -12.19
CA LYS A 117 14.15 -8.82 -12.91
C LYS A 117 13.11 -9.92 -13.05
N GLN A 118 13.52 -11.11 -13.49
CA GLN A 118 12.60 -12.22 -13.71
C GLN A 118 12.02 -12.76 -12.40
N ALA A 119 12.84 -12.93 -11.36
CA ALA A 119 12.35 -13.38 -10.05
C ALA A 119 11.39 -12.37 -9.41
N ALA A 120 11.67 -11.08 -9.57
CA ALA A 120 10.80 -10.01 -9.10
C ALA A 120 9.49 -9.94 -9.89
N ALA A 121 9.53 -10.11 -11.22
CA ALA A 121 8.35 -10.20 -12.08
C ALA A 121 7.47 -11.40 -11.70
N GLU A 122 8.07 -12.57 -11.48
CA GLU A 122 7.35 -13.77 -11.02
C GLU A 122 6.73 -13.59 -9.64
N GLN A 123 7.46 -12.99 -8.69
CA GLN A 123 6.92 -12.69 -7.37
C GLN A 123 5.76 -11.70 -7.45
N LEU A 124 5.92 -10.64 -8.25
CA LEU A 124 4.86 -9.65 -8.46
C LEU A 124 3.63 -10.29 -9.11
N GLY A 125 3.81 -11.16 -10.11
CA GLY A 125 2.71 -11.90 -10.76
C GLY A 125 1.99 -12.86 -9.82
N ARG A 126 2.68 -13.43 -8.82
CA ARG A 126 2.06 -14.28 -7.78
C ARG A 126 1.26 -13.48 -6.75
N GLU A 127 1.74 -12.32 -6.35
CA GLU A 127 1.16 -11.54 -5.25
C GLU A 127 0.10 -10.54 -5.72
N LEU A 128 0.23 -10.03 -6.95
CA LEU A 128 -0.63 -8.96 -7.47
C LEU A 128 -2.11 -9.38 -7.46
N GLY A 129 -2.92 -8.56 -6.83
CA GLY A 129 -4.36 -8.76 -6.74
C GLY A 129 -4.80 -9.95 -5.86
N THR A 130 -3.90 -10.63 -5.14
CA THR A 130 -4.31 -11.63 -4.14
C THR A 130 -5.14 -11.00 -3.02
N GLU A 131 -5.93 -11.79 -2.28
CA GLU A 131 -6.75 -11.26 -1.18
C GLU A 131 -5.91 -10.53 -0.12
N ALA A 132 -4.73 -11.07 0.21
CA ALA A 132 -3.80 -10.45 1.15
C ALA A 132 -3.28 -9.10 0.63
N TRP A 133 -2.89 -9.05 -0.64
CA TRP A 133 -2.42 -7.83 -1.29
C TRP A 133 -3.54 -6.78 -1.37
N VAL A 134 -4.76 -7.16 -1.77
CA VAL A 134 -5.93 -6.27 -1.85
C VAL A 134 -6.31 -5.72 -0.49
N LYS A 135 -6.27 -6.56 0.55
CA LYS A 135 -6.55 -6.13 1.92
C LYS A 135 -5.53 -5.09 2.39
N ASN A 136 -4.24 -5.36 2.22
CA ASN A 136 -3.18 -4.44 2.62
C ASN A 136 -3.26 -3.10 1.85
N ASP A 137 -3.47 -3.17 0.53
CA ASP A 137 -3.62 -1.98 -0.30
C ASP A 137 -4.84 -1.15 0.10
N LEU A 138 -5.98 -1.80 0.37
CA LEU A 138 -7.19 -1.14 0.87
C LEU A 138 -6.97 -0.46 2.23
N GLU A 139 -6.33 -1.14 3.19
CA GLU A 139 -6.02 -0.57 4.51
C GLU A 139 -5.15 0.69 4.38
N LEU A 140 -4.11 0.63 3.56
CA LEU A 140 -3.24 1.78 3.27
C LEU A 140 -4.00 2.92 2.58
N ARG A 141 -4.83 2.61 1.57
CA ARG A 141 -5.66 3.58 0.87
C ARG A 141 -6.61 4.31 1.82
N MET A 142 -7.35 3.55 2.63
CA MET A 142 -8.33 4.12 3.56
C MET A 142 -7.65 4.95 4.64
N ALA A 143 -6.48 4.53 5.14
CA ALA A 143 -5.69 5.33 6.08
C ALA A 143 -5.25 6.67 5.48
N ARG A 144 -4.82 6.68 4.21
CA ARG A 144 -4.46 7.93 3.50
C ARG A 144 -5.67 8.83 3.28
N LEU A 145 -6.78 8.27 2.81
CA LEU A 145 -8.03 9.02 2.61
C LEU A 145 -8.53 9.67 3.91
N LYS A 146 -8.46 8.95 5.04
CA LYS A 146 -8.75 9.50 6.38
C LYS A 146 -7.76 10.57 6.83
N ALA A 147 -6.48 10.44 6.48
CA ALA A 147 -5.47 11.46 6.82
C ALA A 147 -5.63 12.75 6.00
N MET A 148 -6.17 12.65 4.78
CA MET A 148 -6.33 13.78 3.86
C MET A 148 -7.68 14.50 3.99
N SER A 149 -8.64 13.93 4.70
CA SER A 149 -9.99 14.50 4.81
C SER A 149 -10.69 14.09 6.11
N ASP A 150 -11.61 14.93 6.58
CA ASP A 150 -12.54 14.62 7.68
C ASP A 150 -13.63 13.64 7.19
N LEU A 151 -13.18 12.45 6.82
CA LEU A 151 -13.98 11.43 6.15
C LEU A 151 -14.94 10.82 7.17
N SER A 152 -16.26 10.97 6.95
CA SER A 152 -17.26 10.37 7.83
C SER A 152 -17.22 8.84 7.75
N ASP A 153 -17.64 8.13 8.80
CA ASP A 153 -17.69 6.65 8.79
C ASP A 153 -18.52 6.10 7.62
N ARG A 154 -19.61 6.79 7.27
CA ARG A 154 -20.46 6.43 6.14
C ARG A 154 -19.74 6.55 4.80
N ASP A 155 -18.96 7.61 4.62
CA ASP A 155 -18.20 7.84 3.40
C ASP A 155 -17.04 6.85 3.31
N ALA A 156 -16.40 6.55 4.45
CA ALA A 156 -15.34 5.56 4.53
C ALA A 156 -15.85 4.17 4.12
N ASP A 157 -17.00 3.74 4.67
CA ASP A 157 -17.67 2.51 4.29
C ASP A 157 -18.04 2.46 2.80
N THR A 158 -18.42 3.59 2.24
CA THR A 158 -18.80 3.69 0.81
C THR A 158 -17.59 3.53 -0.08
N LEU A 159 -16.50 4.22 0.23
CA LEU A 159 -15.22 4.10 -0.47
C LEU A 159 -14.65 2.69 -0.34
N GLU A 160 -14.67 2.09 0.86
CA GLU A 160 -14.16 0.74 1.08
C GLU A 160 -14.90 -0.29 0.21
N ARG A 161 -16.24 -0.26 0.20
CA ARG A 161 -17.04 -1.15 -0.66
C ARG A 161 -16.80 -0.90 -2.14
N GLY A 162 -16.72 0.38 -2.54
CA GLY A 162 -16.41 0.76 -3.91
C GLY A 162 -15.06 0.22 -4.36
N TYR A 163 -14.05 0.34 -3.52
CA TYR A 163 -12.69 -0.12 -3.76
C TYR A 163 -12.60 -1.64 -3.89
N ARG A 164 -13.27 -2.38 -3.00
CA ARG A 164 -13.42 -3.85 -3.14
C ARG A 164 -14.08 -4.22 -4.47
N GLY A 165 -15.09 -3.44 -4.89
CA GLY A 165 -15.75 -3.61 -6.18
C GLY A 165 -14.82 -3.36 -7.38
N LEU A 166 -13.94 -2.37 -7.29
CA LEU A 166 -12.90 -2.10 -8.30
C LEU A 166 -11.91 -3.26 -8.41
N TRP A 167 -11.43 -3.76 -7.26
CA TRP A 167 -10.53 -4.92 -7.23
C TRP A 167 -11.16 -6.17 -7.79
N HIS A 168 -12.44 -6.41 -7.53
CA HIS A 168 -13.15 -7.53 -8.14
C HIS A 168 -13.23 -7.42 -9.66
N ARG A 169 -13.37 -6.21 -10.22
CA ARG A 169 -13.44 -6.01 -11.68
C ARG A 169 -12.07 -6.11 -12.37
N HIS A 170 -11.04 -5.51 -11.77
CA HIS A 170 -9.74 -5.35 -12.43
C HIS A 170 -8.68 -6.35 -11.94
N GLY A 171 -8.75 -6.79 -10.68
CA GLY A 171 -7.70 -7.58 -10.03
C GLY A 171 -7.44 -8.93 -10.70
N ASP A 172 -8.49 -9.66 -11.07
CA ASP A 172 -8.34 -10.95 -11.75
C ASP A 172 -7.75 -10.78 -13.16
N ARG A 173 -8.09 -9.69 -13.86
CA ARG A 173 -7.50 -9.34 -15.15
C ARG A 173 -6.02 -9.00 -15.02
N MET A 174 -5.66 -8.14 -14.06
CA MET A 174 -4.26 -7.80 -13.78
C MET A 174 -3.44 -9.05 -13.45
N ARG A 175 -3.99 -9.97 -12.64
CA ARG A 175 -3.32 -11.21 -12.26
C ARG A 175 -3.09 -12.12 -13.47
N ALA A 176 -4.09 -12.27 -14.34
CA ALA A 176 -3.96 -13.05 -15.56
C ALA A 176 -2.88 -12.47 -16.49
N GLN A 177 -2.89 -11.16 -16.72
CA GLN A 177 -1.90 -10.46 -17.54
C GLN A 177 -0.49 -10.58 -16.95
N ALA A 178 -0.33 -10.40 -15.63
CA ALA A 178 0.96 -10.55 -14.97
C ALA A 178 1.51 -11.98 -15.04
N ALA A 179 0.64 -13.00 -14.92
CA ALA A 179 1.03 -14.40 -15.07
C ALA A 179 1.49 -14.75 -16.50
N GLU A 180 0.98 -14.04 -17.50
CA GLU A 180 1.39 -14.15 -18.91
C GLU A 180 2.61 -13.28 -19.25
N GLY A 181 3.11 -12.48 -18.30
CA GLY A 181 4.18 -11.50 -18.52
C GLY A 181 3.75 -10.31 -19.40
N ALA A 182 2.45 -10.09 -19.57
CA ALA A 182 1.87 -9.01 -20.37
C ALA A 182 1.86 -7.69 -19.58
N TRP A 183 3.05 -7.19 -19.20
CA TRP A 183 3.21 -6.05 -18.29
C TRP A 183 2.70 -4.73 -18.85
N GLU A 184 2.70 -4.55 -20.18
CA GLU A 184 2.07 -3.41 -20.83
C GLU A 184 0.54 -3.40 -20.57
N ASP A 185 -0.10 -4.55 -20.75
CA ASP A 185 -1.54 -4.72 -20.49
C ASP A 185 -1.90 -4.58 -18.99
N VAL A 186 -0.98 -4.98 -18.10
CA VAL A 186 -1.11 -4.71 -16.65
C VAL A 186 -1.14 -3.21 -16.40
N ALA A 187 -0.21 -2.46 -16.98
CA ALA A 187 -0.15 -1.00 -16.83
C ALA A 187 -1.42 -0.32 -17.34
N GLU A 188 -1.95 -0.73 -18.49
CA GLU A 188 -3.23 -0.23 -19.00
C GLU A 188 -4.41 -0.51 -18.05
N THR A 189 -4.47 -1.73 -17.50
CA THR A 189 -5.52 -2.12 -16.56
C THR A 189 -5.43 -1.34 -15.25
N VAL A 190 -4.21 -1.06 -14.79
CA VAL A 190 -3.95 -0.23 -13.61
C VAL A 190 -4.37 1.23 -13.85
N ARG A 191 -4.08 1.80 -15.02
CA ARG A 191 -4.58 3.14 -15.39
C ARG A 191 -6.12 3.17 -15.43
N ALA A 192 -6.76 2.12 -15.96
CA ALA A 192 -8.22 2.01 -15.97
C ALA A 192 -8.79 1.93 -14.54
N PHE A 193 -8.17 1.12 -13.68
CA PHE A 193 -8.50 1.04 -12.26
C PHE A 193 -8.40 2.41 -11.58
N TRP A 194 -7.33 3.17 -11.79
CA TRP A 194 -7.16 4.49 -11.16
C TRP A 194 -8.14 5.54 -11.68
N ARG A 195 -8.55 5.49 -12.96
CA ARG A 195 -9.60 6.37 -13.45
C ARG A 195 -10.93 6.10 -12.73
N GLU A 196 -11.30 4.84 -12.57
CA GLU A 196 -12.51 4.48 -11.82
C GLU A 196 -12.38 4.73 -10.30
N GLU A 197 -11.16 4.63 -9.74
CA GLU A 197 -10.86 5.05 -8.36
C GLU A 197 -11.07 6.56 -8.17
N ASP A 198 -10.56 7.38 -9.09
CA ASP A 198 -10.74 8.82 -9.05
C ASP A 198 -12.22 9.22 -9.19
N GLU A 199 -12.98 8.52 -10.04
CA GLU A 199 -14.44 8.71 -10.17
C GLU A 199 -15.18 8.31 -8.88
N LEU A 200 -14.79 7.19 -8.26
CA LEU A 200 -15.33 6.74 -6.98
C LEU A 200 -15.07 7.78 -5.87
N VAL A 201 -13.82 8.24 -5.74
CA VAL A 201 -13.45 9.26 -4.77
C VAL A 201 -14.17 10.57 -5.05
N GLY A 202 -14.27 10.98 -6.32
CA GLY A 202 -15.01 12.17 -6.73
C GLY A 202 -16.51 12.09 -6.43
N GLY A 203 -17.12 10.92 -6.58
CA GLY A 203 -18.52 10.69 -6.24
C GLY A 203 -18.84 10.84 -4.75
N VAL A 204 -17.84 10.64 -3.87
CA VAL A 204 -18.01 10.72 -2.40
C VAL A 204 -17.50 12.03 -1.83
N LEU A 205 -16.30 12.47 -2.22
CA LEU A 205 -15.62 13.65 -1.67
C LEU A 205 -15.70 14.90 -2.57
N GLY A 206 -16.33 14.77 -3.74
CA GLY A 206 -16.39 15.82 -4.76
C GLY A 206 -15.07 16.00 -5.52
N ASP A 207 -15.10 16.83 -6.56
CA ASP A 207 -13.97 17.04 -7.48
C ASP A 207 -12.69 17.52 -6.77
N ALA A 208 -12.82 18.32 -5.71
CA ALA A 208 -11.69 18.80 -4.93
C ALA A 208 -11.02 17.67 -4.13
N GLY A 209 -11.81 16.77 -3.54
CA GLY A 209 -11.31 15.59 -2.84
C GLY A 209 -10.62 14.62 -3.80
N ALA A 210 -11.20 14.38 -4.98
CA ALA A 210 -10.58 13.55 -6.01
C ALA A 210 -9.24 14.11 -6.51
N ARG A 211 -9.14 15.43 -6.73
CA ARG A 211 -7.88 16.07 -7.09
C ARG A 211 -6.83 15.93 -5.99
N ASN A 212 -7.19 16.24 -4.74
CA ASN A 212 -6.26 16.13 -3.61
C ASN A 212 -5.75 14.69 -3.44
N PHE A 213 -6.66 13.71 -3.58
CA PHE A 213 -6.29 12.30 -3.55
C PHE A 213 -5.33 11.92 -4.69
N ARG A 214 -5.65 12.31 -5.93
CA ARG A 214 -4.79 12.07 -7.10
C ARG A 214 -3.40 12.68 -6.92
N ASP A 215 -3.33 13.93 -6.46
CA ASP A 215 -2.06 14.62 -6.25
C ASP A 215 -1.24 13.95 -5.14
N GLY A 216 -1.90 13.47 -4.08
CA GLY A 216 -1.26 12.70 -3.01
C GLY A 216 -0.75 11.31 -3.45
N GLU A 217 -1.40 10.70 -4.44
CA GLU A 217 -1.02 9.39 -4.99
C GLU A 217 -0.08 9.48 -6.22
N ALA A 218 0.16 10.67 -6.76
CA ALA A 218 0.88 10.86 -8.03
C ALA A 218 2.25 10.15 -8.03
N ALA A 219 3.06 10.34 -6.98
CA ALA A 219 4.38 9.70 -6.89
C ALA A 219 4.30 8.17 -6.86
N ALA A 220 3.35 7.61 -6.10
CA ALA A 220 3.17 6.16 -5.99
C ALA A 220 2.66 5.56 -7.31
N ARG A 221 1.71 6.24 -7.97
CA ARG A 221 1.18 5.85 -9.28
C ARG A 221 2.26 5.88 -10.37
N THR A 222 3.05 6.95 -10.42
CA THR A 222 4.18 7.06 -11.37
C THR A 222 5.21 5.96 -11.12
N ALA A 223 5.61 5.73 -9.87
CA ALA A 223 6.56 4.67 -9.53
C ALA A 223 6.06 3.29 -9.96
N LEU A 224 4.78 2.99 -9.73
CA LEU A 224 4.20 1.70 -10.12
C LEU A 224 4.14 1.53 -11.64
N LEU A 225 3.76 2.57 -12.40
CA LEU A 225 3.78 2.50 -13.87
C LEU A 225 5.21 2.36 -14.42
N ALA A 226 6.19 3.02 -13.81
CA ALA A 226 7.59 2.86 -14.18
C ALA A 226 8.08 1.43 -13.97
N VAL A 227 7.67 0.78 -12.87
CA VAL A 227 7.95 -0.65 -12.63
C VAL A 227 7.36 -1.52 -13.73
N PHE A 228 6.09 -1.33 -14.09
CA PHE A 228 5.47 -2.10 -15.18
C PHE A 228 6.10 -1.83 -16.54
N ALA A 229 6.41 -0.57 -16.86
CA ALA A 229 7.12 -0.20 -18.08
C ALA A 229 8.50 -0.87 -18.16
N THR A 230 9.22 -0.93 -17.04
CA THR A 230 10.52 -1.62 -16.96
C THR A 230 10.38 -3.12 -17.27
N TYR A 231 9.32 -3.77 -16.77
CA TYR A 231 9.06 -5.17 -17.10
C TYR A 231 8.54 -5.37 -18.52
N ALA A 232 7.86 -4.38 -19.09
CA ALA A 232 7.42 -4.35 -20.48
C ALA A 232 8.53 -3.95 -21.48
N GLU A 233 9.73 -3.60 -20.98
CA GLU A 233 10.85 -3.09 -21.80
C GLU A 233 10.49 -1.81 -22.58
N LEU A 234 9.62 -0.99 -21.99
CA LEU A 234 9.17 0.28 -22.54
C LEU A 234 9.98 1.46 -21.98
N PRO A 235 10.19 2.52 -22.77
CA PRO A 235 10.81 3.75 -22.30
C PRO A 235 9.94 4.45 -21.22
N TRP A 236 10.61 4.85 -20.14
CA TRP A 236 10.10 5.49 -18.92
C TRP A 236 9.99 7.02 -18.96
N ASP A 237 10.07 7.61 -20.15
CA ASP A 237 10.04 9.06 -20.34
C ASP A 237 8.73 9.65 -19.78
N ASP A 238 8.77 10.82 -19.11
CA ASP A 238 7.58 11.48 -18.53
C ASP A 238 6.42 11.64 -19.54
N ALA A 239 6.70 11.67 -20.85
CA ALA A 239 5.70 11.76 -21.91
C ALA A 239 4.85 10.49 -22.09
N THR A 240 5.37 9.30 -21.75
CA THR A 240 4.64 8.01 -21.82
C THR A 240 3.93 7.65 -20.51
N LEU A 241 4.31 8.31 -19.41
CA LEU A 241 3.76 8.11 -18.07
C LEU A 241 2.78 9.19 -17.62
N ALA A 242 2.60 10.26 -18.41
CA ALA A 242 1.60 11.28 -18.16
C ALA A 242 0.19 10.64 -18.07
N PRO A 243 -0.60 10.98 -17.04
CA PRO A 243 -1.92 10.40 -16.80
C PRO A 243 -2.95 10.73 -17.87
#